data_AF-A0A392RU94-F1
#
_entry.id   AF-A0A392RU94-F1
#
_cell.length_a   1.000
_cell.length_b   1.000
_cell.length_c   1.000
_cell.angle_alpha   90.00
_cell.angle_beta   90.00
_cell.angle_gamma   90.00
#
_symmetry.space_group_name_H-M   'P 1'
#
loop_
_entity.id
_entity.type
_entity.pdbx_description
1 polymer ?
#
loop_
_entity_poly.entity_id
_entity_poly.type
_entity_poly.pdbx_seq_one_letter_code
_entity_poly.pdbx_strand_id
1 'polypeptide(L)' 'RLHGIPSSIVSDRDPRFTSRFWEGLQEALGTKLRLSSAYHPQTDGQSERTIQSLEDLLRACVLEQGVS' A
#
# COMPACT_ATOMS: atom_id res chain seq x y z
N ARG A 1 8.50 -0.12 19.23
CA ARG A 1 8.33 -1.56 18.94
C ARG A 1 7.93 -1.64 17.47
N LEU A 2 8.85 -2.01 16.57
CA LEU A 2 8.54 -2.15 15.14
C LEU A 2 7.39 -3.15 15.00
N HIS A 3 6.36 -2.78 14.24
CA HIS A 3 4.98 -3.29 14.32
C HIS A 3 4.76 -4.75 13.88
N GLY A 4 5.79 -5.59 13.92
CA GLY A 4 5.71 -7.02 13.57
C GLY A 4 5.32 -7.27 12.11
N ILE A 5 5.20 -8.55 11.75
CA ILE A 5 4.61 -8.96 10.48
C ILE A 5 3.09 -8.99 10.65
N PRO A 6 2.32 -8.36 9.75
CA PRO A 6 0.86 -8.37 9.82
C PRO A 6 0.30 -9.77 9.58
N SER A 7 -0.80 -10.12 10.23
CA SER A 7 -1.48 -11.41 10.00
C SER A 7 -2.19 -11.48 8.64
N SER A 8 -2.54 -10.33 8.05
CA SER A 8 -3.12 -10.24 6.72
C SER A 8 -2.89 -8.88 6.08
N ILE A 9 -2.82 -8.85 4.75
CA ILE A 9 -2.71 -7.63 3.93
C ILE A 9 -3.83 -7.64 2.90
N VAL A 10 -4.44 -6.48 2.69
CA VAL A 10 -5.37 -6.26 1.57
C VAL A 10 -4.64 -5.43 0.51
N SER A 11 -4.67 -5.90 -0.74
CA SER A 11 -4.04 -5.23 -1.87
C SER A 11 -5.00 -5.18 -3.06
N ASP A 12 -4.82 -4.20 -3.94
CA ASP A 12 -5.49 -4.20 -5.24
C ASP A 12 -4.97 -5.35 -6.14
N ARG A 13 -5.53 -5.43 -7.35
CA ARG A 13 -5.18 -6.46 -8.35
C ARG A 13 -4.08 -6.01 -9.32
N ASP A 14 -3.20 -5.09 -8.90
CA ASP A 14 -2.04 -4.74 -9.71
C ASP A 14 -1.19 -6.00 -9.96
N PRO A 15 -0.73 -6.24 -11.21
CA PRO A 15 0.09 -7.40 -11.56
C PRO A 15 1.33 -7.62 -10.67
N ARG A 16 1.86 -6.55 -10.06
CA ARG A 16 2.97 -6.61 -9.11
C ARG A 16 2.58 -7.42 -7.86
N PHE A 17 1.37 -7.22 -7.36
CA PHE A 17 0.84 -7.88 -6.16
C PHE A 17 0.17 -9.22 -6.45
N THR A 18 -0.14 -9.53 -7.71
CA THR A 18 -0.58 -10.86 -8.15
C THR A 18 0.57 -11.72 -8.72
N SER A 19 1.82 -11.27 -8.58
CA SER A 19 2.98 -12.01 -9.08
C SER A 19 3.29 -13.22 -8.19
N ARG A 20 3.81 -14.31 -8.78
CA ARG A 20 4.23 -15.50 -8.02
C ARG A 20 5.27 -15.22 -6.94
N PHE A 21 6.14 -14.24 -7.21
CA PHE A 21 7.10 -13.77 -6.21
C PHE A 21 6.38 -13.21 -4.98
N TRP A 22 5.36 -12.38 -5.20
CA TRP A 22 4.61 -11.75 -4.11
C TRP A 22 3.79 -12.76 -3.32
N GLU A 23 3.16 -13.73 -3.99
CA GLU A 23 2.47 -14.83 -3.33
C GLU A 23 3.43 -15.63 -2.42
N GLY A 24 4.60 -16.03 -2.94
CA GLY A 24 5.60 -16.79 -2.17
C GLY A 24 6.19 -15.99 -1.00
N LEU A 25 6.35 -14.68 -1.15
CA LEU A 25 6.77 -13.81 -0.05
C LEU A 25 5.75 -13.80 1.09
N GLN A 26 4.46 -13.66 0.77
CA GLN A 26 3.41 -13.61 1.81
C GLN A 26 3.26 -14.97 2.51
N GLU A 27 3.41 -16.07 1.78
CA GLU A 27 3.45 -17.42 2.37
C GLU A 27 4.62 -17.59 3.34
N ALA A 28 5.83 -17.19 2.95
CA ALA A 28 7.02 -17.27 3.79
C ALA A 28 6.92 -16.39 5.06
N LEU A 29 6.22 -15.27 4.97
CA LEU A 29 5.96 -14.37 6.10
C LEU A 29 4.80 -14.85 6.98
N GLY A 30 4.01 -15.84 6.54
CA GLY A 30 2.79 -16.28 7.23
C GLY A 30 1.64 -15.27 7.14
N THR A 31 1.71 -14.35 6.19
CA THR A 31 0.75 -13.26 6.00
C THR A 31 -0.33 -13.68 5.00
N LYS A 32 -1.60 -13.49 5.35
CA LYS A 32 -2.70 -13.77 4.41
C LYS A 32 -2.91 -12.60 3.45
N LEU A 33 -2.59 -12.78 2.17
CA LEU A 33 -2.90 -11.83 1.11
C LEU A 33 -4.39 -11.92 0.73
N ARG A 34 -5.08 -10.78 0.72
CA ARG A 34 -6.46 -10.63 0.25
C ARG A 34 -6.48 -9.61 -0.88
N LEU A 35 -6.97 -10.02 -2.05
CA LEU A 35 -7.11 -9.09 -3.17
C LEU A 35 -8.48 -8.40 -3.09
N SER A 36 -8.51 -7.07 -3.17
CA SER A 36 -9.75 -6.31 -3.26
C SER A 36 -10.52 -6.69 -4.53
N SER A 37 -11.84 -6.51 -4.52
CA SER A 37 -12.63 -6.66 -5.75
C SER A 37 -12.33 -5.49 -6.69
N ALA A 38 -12.35 -5.72 -8.01
CA ALA A 38 -12.32 -4.62 -8.96
C ALA A 38 -13.44 -3.63 -8.61
N TYR A 39 -13.08 -2.35 -8.42
CA TYR A 39 -13.96 -1.29 -7.93
C TYR A 39 -14.46 -1.49 -6.48
N HIS A 40 -13.56 -1.43 -5.49
CA HIS A 40 -13.93 -1.38 -4.07
C HIS A 40 -13.43 -0.11 -3.36
N PRO A 41 -14.02 1.08 -3.63
CA PRO A 41 -13.60 2.37 -3.07
C PRO A 41 -13.53 2.41 -1.53
N GLN A 42 -14.29 1.53 -0.86
CA GLN A 42 -14.36 1.49 0.60
C GLN A 42 -13.19 0.72 1.26
N THR A 43 -12.60 -0.25 0.55
CA THR A 43 -11.50 -1.09 1.04
C THR A 43 -10.18 -0.43 0.70
N ASP A 44 -10.07 0.14 -0.50
CA ASP A 44 -8.87 0.82 -0.96
C ASP A 44 -8.81 2.29 -0.47
N GLY A 45 -9.96 2.87 -0.09
CA GLY A 45 -10.06 4.28 0.28
C GLY A 45 -9.28 4.72 1.54
N GLN A 46 -8.94 3.81 2.46
CA GLN A 46 -8.03 4.16 3.58
C GLN A 46 -6.58 4.31 3.11
N SER A 47 -6.10 3.36 2.31
CA SER A 47 -4.77 3.42 1.71
C SER A 47 -4.67 4.60 0.73
N GLU A 48 -5.70 4.82 -0.08
CA GLU A 48 -5.75 5.90 -1.07
C GLU A 48 -5.74 7.30 -0.40
N ARG A 49 -6.49 7.49 0.70
CA ARG A 49 -6.40 8.73 1.51
C ARG A 49 -5.02 8.94 2.13
N THR A 50 -4.40 7.86 2.57
CA THR A 50 -3.05 7.94 3.15
C THR A 50 -2.02 8.30 2.07
N ILE A 51 -2.12 7.69 0.89
CA ILE A 51 -1.29 8.01 -0.28
C ILE A 51 -1.48 9.47 -0.67
N GLN A 52 -2.73 9.96 -0.78
CA GLN A 52 -3.02 11.36 -1.09
C GLN A 52 -2.40 12.32 -0.07
N SER A 53 -2.53 12.02 1.23
CA SER A 53 -1.94 12.83 2.29
C SER A 53 -0.41 12.88 2.20
N LEU A 54 0.22 11.76 1.83
CA LEU A 54 1.67 11.69 1.60
C LEU A 54 2.09 12.46 0.35
N GLU A 55 1.33 12.38 -0.74
CA GLU A 55 1.57 13.13 -1.97
C GLU A 55 1.48 14.64 -1.73
N ASP A 56 0.48 15.09 -0.99
CA ASP A 56 0.30 16.50 -0.64
C ASP A 56 1.47 17.02 0.21
N LEU A 57 1.94 16.21 1.17
CA LEU A 57 3.10 16.54 1.99
C LEU A 57 4.38 16.59 1.16
N LEU A 58 4.61 15.62 0.28
CA LEU A 58 5.76 15.61 -0.63
C LEU A 58 5.75 16.81 -1.57
N ARG A 59 4.58 17.19 -2.10
CA ARG A 59 4.43 18.38 -2.94
C ARG A 59 4.78 19.66 -2.18
N ALA A 60 4.31 19.79 -0.94
CA ALA A 60 4.66 20.92 -0.08
C ALA A 60 6.17 20.97 0.18
N CYS A 61 6.81 19.85 0.52
CA CYS A 61 8.25 19.80 0.74
C CYS A 61 9.08 20.15 -0.51
N VAL A 62 8.69 19.69 -1.70
CA VAL A 62 9.38 20.04 -2.95
C VAL A 62 9.21 21.52 -3.28
N LEU A 63 8.02 22.10 -3.02
CA LEU A 63 7.79 23.54 -3.20
C LEU A 63 8.60 24.38 -2.21
N GLU A 64 8.77 23.94 -0.96
CA GLU A 64 9.65 24.61 0.01
C GLU A 64 11.14 24.51 -0.37
N GLN A 65 11.58 23.41 -0.99
CA GLN A 65 12.96 23.23 -1.45
C GLN A 65 13.29 23.97 -2.76
N GLY A 66 12.28 24.38 -3.54
CA GLY A 66 12.44 25.16 -4.77
C GLY A 66 12.47 26.67 -4.58
N VAL A 67 12.36 27.16 -3.33
CA VAL A 67 12.36 28.60 -2.97
C VAL A 67 13.62 28.96 -2.15
N SER A 68 14.69 28.18 -2.26
CA SER A 68 16.02 28.56 -1.73
C SER A 68 16.95 29.09 -2.81
#